data_AF-A0A2T5IQK1-F1
#
_entry.id   AF-A0A2T5IQK1-F1
#
_cell.length_a   1.000
_cell.length_b   1.000
_cell.length_c   1.000
_cell.angle_alpha   90.00
_cell.angle_beta   90.00
_cell.angle_gamma   90.00
#
_symmetry.space_group_name_H-M   'P 1'
#
loop_
_entity.id
_entity.type
_entity.pdbx_description
1 polymer ?
#
loop_
_entity_poly.entity_id
_entity_poly.type
_entity_poly.pdbx_seq_one_letter_code
_entity_poly.pdbx_strand_id
1 'polypeptide(L)'
;MFPDDSLQSIIQPSDWWIKNESKKLCRGALVFVFAPHVDQIPYTFEPVGRSVPTEHTSATVMVSPLKIGQPLNKTNLPVAAMTTFEGEVWAAYRAKKRPSLVFSSESIPVHKALTRGKPNHATSPTFLAAPYYGIDQNGKRAGYNPEFVERVRHCEYPQFHWDKLPMSGNKESLLRLDHLQPFGVHHDSYAVSDYMLSADAMDILDDLLRWLIWGGVSAESMILAYRELIESNFDS
;
A
#
# COMPACT_ATOMS: atom_id res chain seq x y z
N MET A 1 8.93 -16.20 16.90
CA MET A 1 8.90 -15.33 18.08
C MET A 1 9.41 -13.96 17.65
N PHE A 2 8.68 -12.91 18.04
CA PHE A 2 9.10 -11.54 17.81
C PHE A 2 10.16 -11.13 18.85
N PRO A 3 11.10 -10.23 18.52
CA PRO A 3 12.06 -9.67 19.47
C PRO A 3 11.36 -8.90 20.59
N ASP A 4 11.98 -8.84 21.76
CA ASP A 4 11.45 -8.11 22.92
C ASP A 4 11.44 -6.59 22.68
N ASP A 5 12.39 -6.10 21.87
CA ASP A 5 12.53 -4.70 21.47
C ASP A 5 11.64 -4.34 20.25
N SER A 6 10.42 -4.89 20.17
CA SER A 6 9.49 -4.62 19.06
C SER A 6 8.06 -4.38 19.56
N LEU A 7 7.26 -3.60 18.82
CA LEU A 7 5.85 -3.35 19.18
C LEU A 7 5.00 -4.62 19.27
N GLN A 8 5.45 -5.74 18.68
CA GLN A 8 4.77 -7.02 18.79
C GLN A 8 4.92 -7.64 20.19
N SER A 9 5.94 -7.26 20.97
CA SER A 9 6.16 -7.82 22.31
C SER A 9 5.15 -7.29 23.34
N ILE A 10 4.65 -6.08 23.16
CA ILE A 10 3.77 -5.40 24.14
C ILE A 10 2.30 -5.86 24.10
N ILE A 11 1.89 -6.63 23.08
CA ILE A 11 0.54 -7.18 23.00
C ILE A 11 0.44 -8.61 23.55
N GLN A 12 1.53 -9.17 24.09
CA GLN A 12 1.49 -10.51 24.65
C GLN A 12 0.48 -10.60 25.82
N PRO A 13 -0.28 -11.71 25.93
CA PRO A 13 -0.11 -12.99 25.21
C PRO A 13 -0.83 -13.07 23.85
N SER A 14 -1.43 -12.00 23.34
CA SER A 14 -2.17 -12.03 22.07
C SER A 14 -1.23 -12.27 20.88
N ASP A 15 -1.70 -13.09 19.93
CA ASP A 15 -0.97 -13.34 18.69
C ASP A 15 -1.00 -12.10 17.79
N TRP A 16 0.13 -11.79 17.14
CA TRP A 16 0.19 -10.69 16.17
C TRP A 16 -0.55 -11.04 14.86
N TRP A 17 -0.21 -12.20 14.28
CA TRP A 17 -0.82 -12.73 13.06
C TRP A 17 -1.72 -13.92 13.40
N ILE A 18 -2.97 -13.88 12.93
CA ILE A 18 -3.95 -14.96 13.04
C ILE A 18 -4.42 -15.42 11.65
N LYS A 19 -5.14 -16.55 11.60
CA LYS A 19 -5.72 -17.05 10.35
C LYS A 19 -6.91 -16.20 9.91
N ASN A 20 -6.93 -15.84 8.63
CA ASN A 20 -8.11 -15.27 7.99
C ASN A 20 -9.01 -16.42 7.49
N GLU A 21 -9.77 -17.03 8.40
CA GLU A 21 -10.67 -18.15 8.10
C GLU A 21 -11.70 -17.80 7.01
N SER A 22 -12.08 -16.53 6.90
CA SER A 22 -13.03 -16.07 5.89
C SER A 22 -12.46 -16.04 4.47
N LYS A 23 -11.13 -15.94 4.34
CA LYS A 23 -10.41 -15.68 3.07
C LYS A 23 -10.95 -14.48 2.28
N LYS A 24 -11.58 -13.53 2.99
CA LYS A 24 -12.14 -12.30 2.40
C LYS A 24 -11.21 -11.12 2.65
N LEU A 25 -11.39 -10.10 1.82
CA LEU A 25 -10.83 -8.78 2.05
C LEU A 25 -11.50 -8.19 3.31
N CYS A 26 -10.72 -8.00 4.36
CA CYS A 26 -11.16 -7.38 5.60
C CYS A 26 -10.05 -6.51 6.20
N ARG A 27 -10.39 -5.66 7.16
CA ARG A 27 -9.41 -4.89 7.92
C ARG A 27 -8.45 -5.83 8.65
N GLY A 28 -7.16 -5.50 8.63
CA GLY A 28 -6.08 -6.34 9.13
C GLY A 28 -5.66 -7.46 8.18
N ALA A 29 -6.37 -7.70 7.06
CA ALA A 29 -5.99 -8.76 6.13
C ALA A 29 -4.65 -8.45 5.45
N LEU A 30 -3.84 -9.50 5.30
CA LEU A 30 -2.66 -9.47 4.46
C LEU A 30 -3.04 -9.83 3.03
N VAL A 31 -2.80 -8.90 2.09
CA VAL A 31 -3.15 -9.03 0.68
C VAL A 31 -1.93 -8.82 -0.20
N PHE A 32 -2.03 -9.18 -1.48
CA PHE A 32 -1.04 -8.85 -2.51
C PHE A 32 -1.66 -7.89 -3.52
N VAL A 33 -1.05 -6.72 -3.69
CA VAL A 33 -1.48 -5.67 -4.64
C VAL A 33 -0.31 -5.17 -5.45
N PHE A 34 -0.59 -4.56 -6.61
CA PHE A 34 0.42 -3.84 -7.39
C PHE A 34 0.63 -2.44 -6.82
N ALA A 35 1.50 -2.33 -5.81
CA ALA A 35 1.83 -1.04 -5.20
C ALA A 35 2.77 -0.23 -6.13
N PRO A 36 2.46 1.03 -6.44
CA PRO A 36 3.29 1.90 -7.24
C PRO A 36 4.61 2.25 -6.54
N HIS A 37 5.64 2.51 -7.34
CA HIS A 37 6.84 3.20 -6.90
C HIS A 37 6.55 4.69 -6.76
N VAL A 38 6.84 5.29 -5.60
CA VAL A 38 6.53 6.71 -5.33
C VAL A 38 7.69 7.65 -5.68
N ASP A 39 8.89 7.10 -5.85
CA ASP A 39 10.13 7.83 -6.15
C ASP A 39 10.31 8.17 -7.64
N GLN A 40 9.29 7.86 -8.47
CA GLN A 40 9.34 8.11 -9.91
C GLN A 40 8.63 9.42 -10.27
N ILE A 41 9.13 10.08 -11.31
CA ILE A 41 8.36 11.10 -12.00
C ILE A 41 7.13 10.46 -12.65
N PRO A 42 5.96 11.11 -12.67
CA PRO A 42 4.82 10.63 -13.43
C PRO A 42 5.18 10.52 -14.92
N TYR A 43 4.68 9.48 -15.59
CA TYR A 43 4.78 9.33 -17.05
C TYR A 43 3.39 9.41 -17.67
N THR A 44 3.34 9.70 -18.97
CA THR A 44 2.12 9.62 -19.78
C THR A 44 2.33 8.72 -21.00
N PHE A 45 1.22 8.16 -21.49
CA PHE A 45 1.19 7.44 -22.76
C PHE A 45 0.51 8.28 -23.84
N GLU A 46 1.24 8.55 -24.92
CA GLU A 46 0.73 9.24 -26.10
C GLU A 46 0.63 8.25 -27.26
N PRO A 47 -0.57 7.92 -27.76
CA PRO A 47 -0.72 7.09 -28.95
C PRO A 47 -0.08 7.74 -30.18
N VAL A 48 0.92 7.07 -30.76
CA VAL A 48 1.60 7.51 -32.00
C VAL A 48 1.27 6.65 -33.22
N GLY A 49 0.53 5.55 -33.03
CA GLY A 49 0.08 4.70 -34.12
C GLY A 49 -0.74 3.49 -33.65
N ARG A 50 -1.25 2.71 -34.62
CA ARG A 50 -1.84 1.38 -34.39
C ARG A 50 -0.82 0.32 -34.77
N SER A 51 -0.70 -0.73 -33.97
CA SER A 51 0.21 -1.86 -34.27
C SER A 51 -0.27 -2.64 -35.50
N VAL A 52 -1.58 -2.74 -35.69
CA VAL A 52 -2.26 -3.29 -36.89
C VAL A 52 -3.48 -2.41 -37.20
N PRO A 53 -3.70 -1.95 -38.45
CA PRO A 53 -4.79 -1.01 -38.79
C PRO A 53 -6.21 -1.46 -38.40
N THR A 54 -6.44 -2.78 -38.37
CA THR A 54 -7.71 -3.45 -38.08
C THR A 54 -7.88 -3.88 -36.63
N GLU A 55 -6.83 -3.81 -35.80
CA GLU A 55 -6.90 -4.18 -34.38
C GLU A 55 -7.02 -2.93 -33.51
N HIS A 56 -8.05 -2.91 -32.65
CA HIS A 56 -8.36 -1.78 -31.78
C HIS A 56 -7.91 -1.98 -30.32
N THR A 57 -7.27 -3.11 -30.03
CA THR A 57 -6.82 -3.52 -28.69
C THR A 57 -5.35 -3.22 -28.44
N SER A 58 -4.60 -2.79 -29.45
CA SER A 58 -3.17 -2.50 -29.36
C SER A 58 -2.84 -1.12 -29.93
N ALA A 59 -1.84 -0.46 -29.36
CA ALA A 59 -1.34 0.83 -29.81
C ALA A 59 0.17 0.90 -29.66
N THR A 60 0.82 1.60 -30.59
CA THR A 60 2.18 2.07 -30.39
C THR A 60 2.09 3.37 -29.61
N VAL A 61 2.73 3.42 -28.44
CA VAL A 61 2.71 4.59 -27.57
C VAL A 61 4.10 5.18 -27.42
N MET A 62 4.17 6.50 -27.38
CA MET A 62 5.32 7.22 -26.87
C MET A 62 5.15 7.40 -25.37
N VAL A 63 6.22 7.10 -24.61
CA VAL A 63 6.26 7.31 -23.17
C VAL A 63 7.06 8.58 -22.90
N SER A 64 6.42 9.56 -22.28
CA SER A 64 7.04 10.86 -21.95
C SER A 64 6.76 11.23 -20.49
N PRO A 65 7.60 12.05 -19.84
CA PRO A 65 7.30 12.57 -18.51
C PRO A 65 6.01 13.39 -18.49
N LEU A 66 5.15 13.17 -17.48
CA LEU A 66 3.94 13.95 -17.24
C LEU A 66 4.22 15.02 -16.18
N LYS A 67 4.31 16.28 -16.62
CA LYS A 67 4.61 17.43 -15.74
C LYS A 67 3.32 18.19 -15.42
N ILE A 68 3.14 18.58 -14.16
CA ILE A 68 1.91 19.27 -13.71
C ILE A 68 1.66 20.61 -14.44
N GLY A 69 2.71 21.32 -14.85
CA GLY A 69 2.61 22.59 -15.57
C GLY A 69 2.60 22.46 -17.10
N GLN A 70 2.66 21.24 -17.64
CA GLN A 70 2.66 21.04 -19.09
C GLN A 70 1.23 21.10 -19.63
N PRO A 71 0.98 21.82 -20.74
CA PRO A 71 -0.31 21.78 -21.41
C PRO A 71 -0.70 20.35 -21.81
N LEU A 72 -1.94 19.97 -21.54
CA LEU A 72 -2.46 18.66 -21.95
C LEU A 72 -2.75 18.69 -23.46
N ASN A 73 -1.90 18.01 -24.22
CA ASN A 73 -2.07 17.91 -25.66
C ASN A 73 -3.10 16.82 -26.01
N LYS A 74 -4.09 17.16 -26.84
CA LYS A 74 -5.01 16.15 -27.39
C LYS A 74 -4.26 15.33 -28.45
N THR A 75 -4.23 14.01 -28.29
CA THR A 75 -3.67 13.11 -29.29
C THR A 75 -4.64 12.98 -30.48
N ASN A 76 -4.11 13.18 -31.69
CA ASN A 76 -4.92 13.17 -32.93
C ASN A 76 -5.30 11.75 -33.40
N LEU A 77 -4.79 10.70 -32.74
CA LEU A 77 -5.01 9.31 -33.11
C LEU A 77 -6.00 8.64 -32.15
N PRO A 78 -7.27 8.46 -32.55
CA PRO A 78 -8.24 7.76 -31.73
C PRO A 78 -7.89 6.27 -31.69
N VAL A 79 -7.44 5.81 -30.53
CA VAL A 79 -7.33 4.41 -30.14
C VAL A 79 -8.51 4.13 -29.21
N ALA A 80 -9.45 3.29 -29.64
CA ALA A 80 -10.68 3.01 -28.89
C ALA A 80 -10.40 2.48 -27.46
N ALA A 81 -9.33 1.70 -27.30
CA ALA A 81 -8.89 1.18 -26.00
C ALA A 81 -8.24 2.22 -25.07
N MET A 82 -7.91 3.42 -25.56
CA MET A 82 -7.22 4.47 -24.79
C MET A 82 -7.95 5.82 -24.88
N THR A 83 -9.28 5.80 -24.87
CA THR A 83 -10.09 7.03 -24.87
C THR A 83 -9.87 7.84 -23.60
N THR A 84 -9.85 9.17 -23.75
CA THR A 84 -9.73 10.16 -22.67
C THR A 84 -10.73 11.28 -22.93
N PHE A 85 -11.30 11.85 -21.88
CA PHE A 85 -12.11 13.06 -21.96
C PHE A 85 -11.24 14.32 -21.86
N GLU A 86 -11.86 15.48 -22.05
CA GLU A 86 -11.16 16.75 -21.91
C GLU A 86 -10.61 16.93 -20.48
N GLY A 87 -9.32 17.24 -20.39
CA GLY A 87 -8.60 17.35 -19.13
C GLY A 87 -8.04 16.03 -18.59
N GLU A 88 -8.32 14.90 -19.24
CA GLU A 88 -7.79 13.60 -18.85
C GLU A 88 -6.51 13.23 -19.62
N VAL A 89 -5.66 12.45 -18.97
CA VAL A 89 -4.47 11.83 -19.56
C VAL A 89 -4.29 10.42 -19.04
N TRP A 90 -3.63 9.57 -19.83
CA TRP A 90 -3.15 8.28 -19.36
C TRP A 90 -1.90 8.46 -18.53
N ALA A 91 -2.01 8.38 -17.21
CA ALA A 91 -0.86 8.31 -16.34
C ALA A 91 -0.28 6.88 -16.30
N ALA A 92 1.04 6.79 -16.30
CA ALA A 92 1.78 5.54 -16.25
C ALA A 92 2.76 5.54 -15.07
N TYR A 93 2.81 4.41 -14.35
CA TYR A 93 3.68 4.24 -13.20
C TYR A 93 4.21 2.81 -13.13
N ARG A 94 5.47 2.65 -12.71
CA ARG A 94 6.00 1.35 -12.32
C ARG A 94 5.31 0.90 -11.05
N ALA A 95 4.84 -0.34 -11.02
CA ALA A 95 4.29 -0.97 -9.84
C ALA A 95 4.93 -2.35 -9.63
N LYS A 96 4.86 -2.84 -8.38
CA LYS A 96 5.33 -4.18 -8.01
C LYS A 96 4.27 -4.87 -7.19
N LYS A 97 4.01 -6.15 -7.49
CA LYS A 97 3.18 -7.01 -6.63
C LYS A 97 3.86 -7.13 -5.26
N ARG A 98 3.21 -6.62 -4.20
CA ARG A 98 3.74 -6.59 -2.83
C ARG A 98 2.71 -7.10 -1.83
N PRO A 99 3.15 -7.81 -0.78
CA PRO A 99 2.34 -7.97 0.41
C PRO A 99 1.98 -6.59 0.97
N SER A 100 0.74 -6.39 1.36
CA SER A 100 0.20 -5.14 1.90
C SER A 100 -0.83 -5.43 2.97
N LEU A 101 -0.89 -4.58 3.98
CA LEU A 101 -1.86 -4.67 5.06
C LEU A 101 -3.07 -3.79 4.79
N VAL A 102 -4.28 -4.33 4.95
CA VAL A 102 -5.54 -3.61 4.74
C VAL A 102 -5.94 -2.81 6.00
N PHE A 103 -6.08 -1.49 5.87
CA PHE A 103 -6.53 -0.59 6.94
C PHE A 103 -8.03 -0.29 6.88
N SER A 104 -8.58 -0.20 5.67
CA SER A 104 -10.03 -0.09 5.43
C SER A 104 -10.42 -1.19 4.47
N SER A 105 -11.42 -2.00 4.83
CA SER A 105 -12.04 -2.96 3.92
C SER A 105 -12.77 -2.26 2.76
N GLU A 106 -13.45 -3.04 1.92
CA GLU A 106 -14.29 -2.51 0.84
C GLU A 106 -15.23 -1.40 1.36
N SER A 107 -15.16 -0.25 0.70
CA SER A 107 -16.06 0.87 0.96
C SER A 107 -17.52 0.48 0.71
N ILE A 108 -18.46 1.08 1.45
CA ILE A 108 -19.88 0.76 1.31
C ILE A 108 -20.32 0.95 -0.15
N PRO A 109 -20.82 -0.09 -0.84
CA PRO A 109 -21.22 0.05 -2.22
C PRO A 109 -22.45 0.94 -2.34
N VAL A 110 -22.41 1.90 -3.25
CA VAL A 110 -23.56 2.76 -3.53
C VAL A 110 -24.67 1.92 -4.17
N HIS A 111 -25.90 2.07 -3.67
CA HIS A 111 -27.05 1.31 -4.16
C HIS A 111 -27.22 1.48 -5.68
N LYS A 112 -27.29 0.38 -6.44
CA LYS A 112 -27.27 0.40 -7.93
C LYS A 112 -28.38 1.24 -8.56
N ALA A 113 -29.53 1.36 -7.91
CA ALA A 113 -30.62 2.21 -8.40
C ALA A 113 -30.21 3.71 -8.45
N LEU A 114 -29.34 4.16 -7.54
CA LEU A 114 -28.85 5.53 -7.48
C LEU A 114 -27.71 5.81 -8.47
N THR A 115 -27.02 4.75 -8.94
CA THR A 115 -25.89 4.86 -9.86
C THR A 115 -26.26 4.57 -11.32
N ARG A 116 -27.54 4.29 -11.58
CA ARG A 116 -28.04 3.98 -12.93
C ARG A 116 -27.75 5.14 -13.89
N GLY A 117 -27.07 4.85 -14.99
CA GLY A 117 -26.69 5.83 -16.01
C GLY A 117 -25.45 6.67 -15.67
N LYS A 118 -24.75 6.36 -14.57
CA LYS A 118 -23.47 6.99 -14.23
C LYS A 118 -22.29 6.06 -14.58
N PRO A 119 -21.12 6.61 -14.92
CA PRO A 119 -19.91 5.82 -15.12
C PRO A 119 -19.50 5.07 -13.85
N ASN A 120 -19.02 3.84 -13.99
CA ASN A 120 -18.62 3.00 -12.85
C ASN A 120 -17.53 3.66 -11.99
N HIS A 121 -16.57 4.35 -12.60
CA HIS A 121 -15.46 4.99 -11.89
C HIS A 121 -15.90 6.03 -10.83
N ALA A 122 -17.13 6.56 -10.93
CA ALA A 122 -17.65 7.53 -9.97
C ALA A 122 -18.08 6.90 -8.63
N THR A 123 -18.35 5.59 -8.62
CA THR A 123 -18.91 4.89 -7.44
C THR A 123 -18.27 3.54 -7.18
N SER A 124 -17.25 3.16 -7.95
CA SER A 124 -16.50 1.92 -7.74
C SER A 124 -15.87 1.93 -6.35
N PRO A 125 -16.11 0.90 -5.52
CA PRO A 125 -15.56 0.87 -4.19
C PRO A 125 -14.05 0.60 -4.22
N THR A 126 -13.38 1.11 -3.20
CA THR A 126 -11.96 0.90 -2.95
C THR A 126 -11.73 0.39 -1.54
N PHE A 127 -10.55 -0.14 -1.29
CA PHE A 127 -10.04 -0.45 0.05
C PHE A 127 -8.69 0.28 0.26
N LEU A 128 -8.32 0.55 1.51
CA LEU A 128 -7.03 1.20 1.81
C LEU A 128 -6.03 0.15 2.29
N ALA A 129 -4.83 0.17 1.72
CA ALA A 129 -3.76 -0.71 2.16
C ALA A 129 -2.37 -0.06 2.12
N ALA A 130 -1.51 -0.50 3.03
CA ALA A 130 -0.12 -0.05 3.14
C ALA A 130 0.83 -1.19 2.74
N PRO A 131 1.80 -0.95 1.83
CA PRO A 131 2.69 -1.99 1.33
C PRO A 131 3.86 -2.31 2.26
N TYR A 132 4.27 -3.59 2.25
CA TYR A 132 5.49 -4.07 2.90
C TYR A 132 6.70 -4.08 1.94
N TYR A 133 7.88 -3.79 2.51
CA TYR A 133 9.18 -3.80 1.84
C TYR A 133 10.12 -4.74 2.59
N GLY A 134 10.56 -5.81 1.93
CA GLY A 134 11.56 -6.72 2.53
C GLY A 134 12.87 -6.01 2.83
N ILE A 135 13.47 -6.36 3.98
CA ILE A 135 14.71 -5.71 4.43
C ILE A 135 16.00 -6.38 3.91
N ASP A 136 15.90 -7.64 3.45
CA ASP A 136 17.06 -8.46 3.14
C ASP A 136 17.96 -7.82 2.06
N GLN A 137 19.24 -7.64 2.41
CA GLN A 137 20.29 -7.43 1.43
C GLN A 137 20.64 -8.77 0.79
N ASN A 138 20.57 -8.83 -0.53
CA ASN A 138 21.11 -9.94 -1.30
C ASN A 138 21.81 -9.39 -2.53
N GLY A 139 22.55 -10.20 -3.28
CA GLY A 139 23.27 -9.73 -4.48
C GLY A 139 22.41 -9.00 -5.54
N LYS A 140 21.08 -8.96 -5.39
CA LYS A 140 20.12 -8.23 -6.24
C LYS A 140 19.37 -7.09 -5.51
N ARG A 141 19.53 -6.93 -4.19
CA ARG A 141 18.81 -5.95 -3.37
C ARG A 141 19.80 -5.25 -2.43
N ALA A 142 19.80 -3.93 -2.45
CA ALA A 142 20.65 -3.13 -1.56
C ALA A 142 20.32 -3.33 -0.07
N GLY A 143 19.10 -3.79 0.26
CA GLY A 143 18.64 -3.93 1.64
C GLY A 143 18.40 -2.58 2.31
N TYR A 144 18.13 -2.61 3.61
CA TYR A 144 18.14 -1.41 4.45
C TYR A 144 19.37 -1.44 5.37
N ASN A 145 19.82 -0.25 5.79
CA ASN A 145 20.85 -0.15 6.83
C ASN A 145 20.32 -0.83 8.12
N PRO A 146 21.07 -1.77 8.72
CA PRO A 146 20.66 -2.42 9.97
C PRO A 146 20.33 -1.46 11.11
N GLU A 147 21.08 -0.36 11.27
CA GLU A 147 20.81 0.66 12.28
C GLU A 147 19.44 1.32 12.03
N PHE A 148 19.12 1.61 10.76
CA PHE A 148 17.80 2.14 10.43
C PHE A 148 16.68 1.14 10.73
N VAL A 149 16.89 -0.15 10.48
CA VAL A 149 15.91 -1.20 10.80
C VAL A 149 15.68 -1.31 12.31
N GLU A 150 16.73 -1.18 13.12
CA GLU A 150 16.65 -1.16 14.58
C GLU A 150 15.82 0.03 15.09
N ARG A 151 16.13 1.25 14.66
CA ARG A 151 15.36 2.46 15.01
C ARG A 151 13.89 2.37 14.61
N VAL A 152 13.59 1.76 13.45
CA VAL A 152 12.21 1.48 13.04
C VAL A 152 11.54 0.47 13.98
N ARG A 153 12.26 -0.58 14.41
CA ARG A 153 11.75 -1.55 15.38
C ARG A 153 11.42 -0.88 16.71
N HIS A 154 12.26 0.06 17.12
CA HIS A 154 12.14 0.92 18.30
C HIS A 154 11.09 2.03 18.18
N CYS A 155 10.31 2.06 17.09
CA CYS A 155 9.21 2.99 16.90
C CYS A 155 9.65 4.48 16.88
N GLU A 156 10.86 4.78 16.40
CA GLU A 156 11.34 6.16 16.22
C GLU A 156 10.67 6.87 15.03
N TYR A 157 10.18 6.11 14.05
CA TYR A 157 9.66 6.62 12.79
C TYR A 157 8.22 6.13 12.52
N PRO A 158 7.18 6.94 12.79
CA PRO A 158 5.78 6.50 12.69
C PRO A 158 5.34 6.12 11.27
N GLN A 159 6.09 6.52 10.24
CA GLN A 159 5.83 6.12 8.86
C GLN A 159 6.27 4.68 8.54
N PHE A 160 7.09 4.07 9.40
CA PHE A 160 7.57 2.70 9.23
C PHE A 160 7.12 1.81 10.40
N HIS A 161 6.84 0.55 10.10
CA HIS A 161 6.69 -0.48 11.13
C HIS A 161 7.43 -1.74 10.70
N TRP A 162 8.29 -2.27 11.57
CA TRP A 162 9.02 -3.52 11.32
C TRP A 162 8.15 -4.73 11.66
N ASP A 163 8.17 -5.77 10.81
CA ASP A 163 7.33 -6.96 10.97
C ASP A 163 7.97 -8.23 10.38
N LYS A 164 7.50 -9.40 10.84
CA LYS A 164 7.77 -10.74 10.32
C LYS A 164 6.46 -11.32 9.76
N LEU A 165 6.32 -11.28 8.44
CA LEU A 165 5.11 -11.75 7.77
C LEU A 165 4.93 -13.27 7.92
N PRO A 166 3.69 -13.77 8.09
CA PRO A 166 3.40 -15.19 8.34
C PRO A 166 3.39 -16.02 7.05
N MET A 167 4.28 -15.72 6.10
CA MET A 167 4.33 -16.33 4.77
C MET A 167 5.74 -16.80 4.43
N SER A 168 5.86 -17.76 3.51
CA SER A 168 7.17 -18.17 2.98
C SER A 168 7.79 -17.04 2.15
N GLY A 169 9.02 -16.62 2.49
CA GLY A 169 9.68 -15.51 1.82
C GLY A 169 10.70 -14.76 2.68
N ASN A 170 10.82 -13.44 2.43
CA ASN A 170 11.70 -12.54 3.19
C ASN A 170 11.41 -12.69 4.69
N LYS A 171 12.46 -12.78 5.50
CA LYS A 171 12.30 -13.05 6.94
C LYS A 171 11.67 -11.88 7.68
N GLU A 172 11.94 -10.66 7.22
CA GLU A 172 11.58 -9.41 7.86
C GLU A 172 11.21 -8.37 6.80
N SER A 173 10.32 -7.45 7.16
CA SER A 173 9.78 -6.43 6.26
C SER A 173 9.43 -5.15 7.00
N LEU A 174 9.46 -4.02 6.30
CA LEU A 174 8.95 -2.74 6.78
C LEU A 174 7.62 -2.42 6.11
N LEU A 175 6.56 -2.27 6.89
CA LEU A 175 5.31 -1.66 6.48
C LEU A 175 5.53 -0.15 6.27
N ARG A 176 5.07 0.39 5.15
CA ARG A 176 5.14 1.83 4.83
C ARG A 176 3.77 2.48 5.01
N LEU A 177 3.52 3.04 6.18
CA LEU A 177 2.25 3.70 6.51
C LEU A 177 2.08 5.00 5.72
N ASP A 178 3.16 5.68 5.38
CA ASP A 178 3.18 6.83 4.47
C ASP A 178 2.86 6.47 3.01
N HIS A 179 2.84 5.18 2.66
CA HIS A 179 2.43 4.68 1.34
C HIS A 179 1.01 4.09 1.35
N LEU A 180 0.23 4.35 2.41
CA LEU A 180 -1.18 3.99 2.49
C LEU A 180 -1.94 4.63 1.32
N GLN A 181 -2.64 3.82 0.53
CA GLN A 181 -3.33 4.29 -0.66
C GLN A 181 -4.56 3.45 -0.99
N PRO A 182 -5.50 3.98 -1.79
CA PRO A 182 -6.65 3.22 -2.26
C PRO A 182 -6.27 2.22 -3.36
N PHE A 183 -6.87 1.04 -3.29
CA PHE A 183 -6.84 0.02 -4.33
C PHE A 183 -8.27 -0.35 -4.75
N GLY A 184 -8.46 -0.64 -6.03
CA GLY A 184 -9.74 -1.13 -6.54
C GLY A 184 -10.07 -2.54 -6.05
N VAL A 185 -11.36 -2.87 -5.94
CA VAL A 185 -11.83 -4.20 -5.50
C VAL A 185 -12.07 -5.18 -6.65
N HIS A 186 -11.58 -4.90 -7.86
CA HIS A 186 -11.66 -5.86 -8.94
C HIS A 186 -10.80 -7.10 -8.61
N HIS A 187 -11.22 -8.30 -9.03
CA HIS A 187 -10.53 -9.55 -8.69
C HIS A 187 -9.09 -9.60 -9.22
N ASP A 188 -8.79 -8.88 -10.30
CA ASP A 188 -7.42 -8.74 -10.84
C ASP A 188 -6.57 -7.69 -10.10
N SER A 189 -7.18 -6.87 -9.23
CA SER A 189 -6.49 -5.80 -8.52
C SER A 189 -5.76 -6.28 -7.26
N TYR A 190 -6.17 -7.42 -6.69
CA TYR A 190 -5.58 -7.93 -5.44
C TYR A 190 -5.76 -9.45 -5.27
N ALA A 191 -4.96 -10.05 -4.39
CA ALA A 191 -5.14 -11.41 -3.91
C ALA A 191 -5.08 -11.46 -2.38
N VAL A 192 -6.02 -12.16 -1.74
CA VAL A 192 -6.07 -12.31 -0.27
C VAL A 192 -5.19 -13.49 0.16
N SER A 193 -4.41 -13.32 1.24
CA SER A 193 -3.67 -14.41 1.88
C SER A 193 -4.49 -15.11 2.97
N ASP A 194 -3.96 -16.19 3.55
CA ASP A 194 -4.61 -16.90 4.66
C ASP A 194 -4.44 -16.22 6.03
N TYR A 195 -3.91 -14.98 6.09
CA TYR A 195 -3.55 -14.32 7.34
C TYR A 195 -4.14 -12.92 7.48
N MET A 196 -4.39 -12.53 8.72
CA MET A 196 -4.75 -11.18 9.13
C MET A 196 -4.15 -10.85 10.51
N LEU A 197 -4.09 -9.58 10.86
CA LEU A 197 -3.73 -9.16 12.21
C LEU A 197 -4.84 -9.50 13.21
N SER A 198 -4.46 -9.75 14.47
CA SER A 198 -5.40 -9.74 15.59
C SER A 198 -5.94 -8.34 15.85
N ALA A 199 -6.98 -8.23 16.67
CA ALA A 199 -7.54 -6.94 17.06
C ALA A 199 -6.48 -6.07 17.78
N ASP A 200 -5.83 -6.63 18.80
CA ASP A 200 -4.80 -5.93 19.59
C ASP A 200 -3.62 -5.45 18.72
N ALA A 201 -3.15 -6.29 17.78
CA ALA A 201 -2.10 -5.89 16.84
C ALA A 201 -2.55 -4.74 15.93
N MET A 202 -3.80 -4.78 15.50
CA MET A 202 -4.36 -3.77 14.61
C MET A 202 -4.59 -2.44 15.35
N ASP A 203 -4.92 -2.46 16.65
CA ASP A 203 -5.04 -1.24 17.48
C ASP A 203 -3.69 -0.52 17.61
N ILE A 204 -2.58 -1.25 17.73
CA ILE A 204 -1.23 -0.66 17.73
C ILE A 204 -0.90 0.02 16.40
N LEU A 205 -1.29 -0.59 15.27
CA LEU A 205 -1.07 0.02 13.96
C LEU A 205 -1.99 1.23 13.71
N ASP A 206 -3.18 1.26 14.30
CA ASP A 206 -4.02 2.45 14.28
C ASP A 206 -3.39 3.60 15.06
N ASP A 207 -2.82 3.34 16.23
CA ASP A 207 -2.10 4.36 17.00
C ASP A 207 -0.88 4.90 16.23
N LEU A 208 -0.12 4.02 15.56
CA LEU A 208 0.96 4.43 14.67
C LEU A 208 0.46 5.28 13.50
N LEU A 209 -0.62 4.86 12.83
CA LEU A 209 -1.20 5.61 11.73
C LEU A 209 -1.73 6.97 12.22
N ARG A 210 -2.30 7.00 13.43
CA ARG A 210 -2.76 8.23 14.07
C ARG A 210 -1.60 9.19 14.32
N TRP A 211 -0.49 8.68 14.83
CA TRP A 211 0.74 9.45 15.01
C TRP A 211 1.22 10.02 13.67
N LEU A 212 1.29 9.18 12.63
CA LEU A 212 1.72 9.63 11.31
C LEU A 212 0.83 10.75 10.75
N ILE A 213 -0.50 10.62 10.86
CA ILE A 213 -1.45 11.55 10.23
C ILE A 213 -1.61 12.85 11.03
N TRP A 214 -1.79 12.76 12.34
CA TRP A 214 -2.17 13.91 13.17
C TRP A 214 -1.05 14.42 14.08
N GLY A 215 0.05 13.68 14.22
CA GLY A 215 1.09 13.96 15.20
C GLY A 215 0.67 13.53 16.61
N GLY A 216 1.52 12.73 17.25
CA GLY A 216 1.29 12.19 18.60
C GLY A 216 0.35 10.97 18.64
N VAL A 217 0.43 10.24 19.75
CA VAL A 217 -0.44 9.10 20.06
C VAL A 217 -1.38 9.46 21.21
N SER A 218 -2.42 8.64 21.42
CA SER A 218 -3.28 8.79 22.61
C SER A 218 -2.47 8.69 23.89
N ALA A 219 -2.87 9.39 24.96
CA ALA A 219 -2.26 9.22 26.29
C ALA A 219 -2.45 7.78 26.84
N GLU A 220 -3.46 7.06 26.33
CA GLU A 220 -3.74 5.67 26.67
C GLU A 220 -3.01 4.67 25.74
N SER A 221 -2.25 5.15 24.75
CA SER A 221 -1.57 4.29 23.79
C SER A 221 -0.41 3.55 24.44
N MET A 222 -0.35 2.24 24.22
CA MET A 222 0.77 1.41 24.68
C MET A 222 2.10 1.76 24.00
N ILE A 223 2.07 2.49 22.87
CA ILE A 223 3.27 2.98 22.19
C ILE A 223 4.08 3.93 23.09
N LEU A 224 3.42 4.73 23.94
CA LEU A 224 4.11 5.64 24.86
C LEU A 224 4.96 4.85 25.86
N ALA A 225 4.34 3.88 26.55
CA ALA A 225 5.03 3.03 27.51
C ALA A 225 6.16 2.22 26.85
N TYR A 226 5.95 1.74 25.62
CA TYR A 226 6.99 1.05 24.86
C TYR A 226 8.19 1.96 24.56
N ARG A 227 7.95 3.22 24.15
CA ARG A 227 9.03 4.15 23.87
C ARG A 227 9.84 4.52 25.12
N GLU A 228 9.18 4.75 26.24
CA GLU A 228 9.87 4.97 27.53
C GLU A 228 10.74 3.75 27.91
N LEU A 229 10.25 2.53 27.67
CA LEU A 229 11.02 1.32 27.89
C LEU A 229 12.26 1.25 27.00
N ILE A 230 12.14 1.59 25.71
CA ILE A 230 13.29 1.59 24.80
C ILE A 230 14.31 2.66 25.21
N GLU A 231 13.87 3.91 25.44
CA GLU A 231 14.74 5.01 25.85
C GLU A 231 15.51 4.67 27.14
N SER A 232 14.87 4.00 28.11
CA SER A 232 15.51 3.60 29.37
C SER A 232 16.57 2.50 29.24
N ASN A 233 16.53 1.69 28.17
CA ASN A 233 17.37 0.49 28.02
C ASN A 233 18.39 0.58 26.88
N PHE A 234 18.18 1.47 25.89
CA PHE A 234 18.99 1.52 24.67
C PHE A 234 19.61 2.90 24.38
N ASP A 235 19.08 3.98 24.95
CA ASP A 235 19.58 5.34 24.71
C ASP A 235 20.51 5.88 25.83
N SER A 236 21.03 4.99 26.69
CA SER A 236 21.97 5.30 27.77
C SER A 236 23.44 5.29 27.36
#